data_AF-A0A6J3AZ82-F1
#
_entry.id   AF-A0A6J3AZ82-F1
#
_cell.length_a   1.000
_cell.length_b   1.000
_cell.length_c   1.000
_cell.angle_alpha   90.00
_cell.angle_beta   90.00
_cell.angle_gamma   90.00
#
_symmetry.space_group_name_H-M   'P 1'
#
loop_
_entity.id
_entity.type
_entity.pdbx_description
1 polymer ?
#
loop_
_entity_poly.entity_id
_entity_poly.type
_entity_poly.pdbx_seq_one_letter_code
_entity_poly.pdbx_strand_id
1 'polypeptide(L)'
;MNKVELEAKVDALNDEINFLRTLYEEEFKELQSEISDTSVVLSMDNSRSLDLDGIIAEVKAQYEEIANRSRAEAEAMYQTKFETLQAQAGKHGDELRNTRNEIAEMNRAVQRLQAEIDSIKNQRAKLEAAIAEAEERGELALKDARTKQEELEAALQRAKQDMARQLREYQELMNIKLALDIEIATYRKLLEGEESRLKEGWACGDKAKEHQSCLRPGQRGVGVLLPVLRPSQVFPLPPG
;
A
#
# COMPACT_ATOMS: atom_id res chain seq x y z
N MET A 1 -15.94 -34.97 177.45
CA MET A 1 -15.69 -35.02 176.00
C MET A 1 -14.21 -35.27 175.81
N ASN A 2 -13.88 -36.48 175.36
CA ASN A 2 -12.54 -37.03 175.44
C ASN A 2 -11.73 -36.63 174.20
N LYS A 3 -10.46 -36.27 174.41
CA LYS A 3 -9.46 -35.89 173.38
C LYS A 3 -9.43 -36.86 172.18
N VAL A 4 -9.68 -38.14 172.41
CA VAL A 4 -9.66 -39.20 171.41
C VAL A 4 -10.75 -39.03 170.34
N GLU A 5 -11.93 -38.50 170.68
CA GLU A 5 -13.02 -38.28 169.70
C GLU A 5 -12.73 -37.12 168.75
N LEU A 6 -11.94 -36.13 169.20
CA LEU A 6 -11.50 -35.00 168.38
C LEU A 6 -10.37 -35.41 167.44
N GLU A 7 -9.41 -36.22 167.91
CA GLU A 7 -8.35 -36.76 167.05
C GLU A 7 -8.92 -37.64 165.94
N ALA A 8 -9.88 -38.53 166.25
CA ALA A 8 -10.56 -39.35 165.24
C ALA A 8 -11.35 -38.52 164.21
N LYS A 9 -11.94 -37.38 164.61
CA LYS A 9 -12.60 -36.46 163.68
C LYS A 9 -11.61 -35.69 162.79
N VAL A 10 -10.45 -35.32 163.33
CA VAL A 10 -9.39 -34.67 162.54
C VAL A 10 -8.82 -35.65 161.52
N ASP A 11 -8.60 -36.91 161.90
CA ASP A 11 -8.14 -37.95 160.97
C ASP A 11 -9.18 -38.24 159.89
N ALA A 12 -10.46 -38.37 160.24
CA ALA A 12 -11.54 -38.54 159.27
C ALA A 12 -11.68 -37.37 158.28
N LEU A 13 -11.55 -36.12 158.76
CA LEU A 13 -11.57 -34.94 157.89
C LEU A 13 -10.33 -34.85 156.99
N ASN A 14 -9.16 -35.29 157.48
CA ASN A 14 -7.95 -35.36 156.66
C ASN A 14 -8.08 -36.42 155.55
N ASP A 15 -8.68 -37.58 155.85
CA ASP A 15 -8.95 -38.61 154.86
C ASP A 15 -9.93 -38.10 153.79
N GLU A 16 -10.96 -37.34 154.18
CA GLU A 16 -11.92 -36.73 153.24
C GLU A 16 -11.27 -35.65 152.36
N ILE A 17 -10.39 -34.81 152.93
CA ILE A 17 -9.62 -33.82 152.16
C ILE A 17 -8.70 -34.52 151.14
N ASN A 18 -8.04 -35.61 151.54
CA ASN A 18 -7.16 -36.35 150.65
C ASN A 18 -7.93 -37.01 149.52
N PHE A 19 -9.10 -37.60 149.81
CA PHE A 19 -9.98 -38.18 148.80
C PHE A 19 -10.44 -37.15 147.76
N LEU A 20 -10.88 -35.96 148.21
CA LEU A 20 -11.32 -34.89 147.30
C LEU A 20 -10.19 -34.37 146.43
N ARG A 21 -8.96 -34.28 146.96
CA ARG A 21 -7.79 -33.87 146.17
C ARG A 21 -7.47 -34.86 145.06
N THR A 22 -7.47 -36.16 145.36
CA THR A 22 -7.24 -37.19 144.35
C THR A 22 -8.31 -37.20 143.27
N LEU A 23 -9.58 -37.00 143.65
CA LEU A 23 -10.69 -36.94 142.72
C LEU A 23 -10.54 -35.76 141.73
N TYR A 24 -10.27 -34.56 142.23
CA TYR A 24 -10.13 -33.39 141.35
C TYR A 24 -8.89 -33.44 140.45
N GLU A 25 -7.83 -34.12 140.89
CA GLU A 25 -6.63 -34.30 140.08
C GLU A 25 -6.84 -35.28 138.92
N GLU A 26 -7.74 -36.26 139.09
CA GLU A 26 -8.19 -37.14 138.01
C GLU A 26 -9.11 -36.41 137.03
N GLU A 27 -10.11 -35.66 137.51
CA GLU A 27 -11.01 -34.87 136.64
C GLU A 27 -10.22 -33.85 135.79
N PHE A 28 -9.18 -33.22 136.36
CA PHE A 28 -8.35 -32.27 135.64
C PHE A 28 -7.57 -32.93 134.49
N LYS A 29 -7.09 -34.17 134.68
CA LYS A 29 -6.37 -34.90 133.63
C LYS A 29 -7.31 -35.31 132.49
N GLU A 30 -8.55 -35.69 132.81
CA GLU A 30 -9.55 -36.07 131.80
C GLU A 30 -9.90 -34.88 130.90
N LEU A 31 -10.22 -33.72 131.50
CA LEU A 31 -10.48 -32.47 130.77
C LEU A 31 -9.30 -32.02 129.90
N GLN A 32 -8.06 -32.22 130.40
CA GLN A 32 -6.88 -31.89 129.62
C GLN A 32 -6.74 -32.77 128.38
N SER A 33 -7.11 -34.06 128.47
CA SER A 33 -7.09 -34.96 127.31
C SER A 33 -8.13 -34.58 126.25
N GLU A 34 -9.33 -34.17 126.68
CA GLU A 34 -10.43 -33.77 125.79
C GLU A 34 -10.08 -32.51 124.97
N ILE A 35 -9.36 -31.57 125.57
CA ILE A 35 -8.87 -30.36 124.88
C ILE A 35 -7.80 -30.72 123.83
N SER A 36 -6.89 -31.65 124.12
CA SER A 36 -5.86 -32.05 123.16
C SER A 36 -6.44 -32.78 121.95
N ASP A 37 -7.47 -33.59 122.13
CA ASP A 37 -8.10 -34.36 121.04
C ASP A 37 -8.90 -33.46 120.08
N THR A 38 -9.30 -32.27 120.51
CA THR A 38 -10.07 -31.31 119.67
C THR A 38 -9.16 -30.41 118.82
N SER A 39 -7.85 -30.39 119.06
CA SER A 39 -6.88 -29.53 118.36
C SER A 39 -6.33 -30.16 117.07
N VAL A 40 -7.17 -30.32 116.05
CA VAL A 40 -6.74 -30.68 114.68
C VAL A 40 -6.88 -29.47 113.76
N VAL A 41 -5.78 -28.75 113.53
CA VAL A 41 -5.73 -27.63 112.58
C VAL A 41 -5.51 -28.16 111.17
N LEU A 42 -6.54 -28.11 110.33
CA LEU A 42 -6.44 -28.37 108.89
C LEU A 42 -5.98 -27.10 108.17
N SER A 43 -4.69 -26.97 107.90
CA SER A 43 -4.13 -25.94 107.02
C SER A 43 -4.36 -26.33 105.57
N MET A 44 -5.37 -25.75 104.92
CA MET A 44 -5.49 -25.79 103.46
C MET A 44 -4.49 -24.80 102.84
N ASP A 45 -3.45 -25.31 102.19
CA ASP A 45 -2.52 -24.50 101.38
C ASP A 45 -3.24 -24.00 100.12
N ASN A 46 -3.82 -22.80 100.21
CA ASN A 46 -4.58 -22.14 99.14
C ASN A 46 -3.81 -21.00 98.45
N SER A 47 -2.48 -21.07 98.39
CA SER A 47 -1.66 -20.04 97.72
C SER A 47 -1.49 -20.35 96.23
N ARG A 48 -2.51 -20.04 95.44
CA ARG A 48 -2.44 -20.02 93.97
C ARG A 48 -2.02 -18.61 93.53
N SER A 49 -0.75 -18.25 93.69
CA SER A 49 -0.23 -16.96 93.24
C SER A 49 -0.18 -16.94 91.70
N LEU A 50 -1.03 -16.13 91.08
CA LEU A 50 -0.93 -15.80 89.66
C LEU A 50 0.20 -14.78 89.47
N ASP A 51 1.19 -15.12 88.65
CA ASP A 51 2.27 -14.21 88.27
C ASP A 51 1.75 -13.17 87.28
N LEU A 52 1.31 -12.03 87.81
CA LEU A 52 0.79 -10.92 87.02
C LEU A 52 1.89 -10.26 86.18
N ASP A 53 3.14 -10.28 86.64
CA ASP A 53 4.26 -9.66 85.93
C ASP A 53 4.62 -10.46 84.66
N GLY A 54 4.58 -11.79 84.73
CA GLY A 54 4.73 -12.68 83.57
C GLY A 54 3.65 -12.45 82.51
N ILE A 55 2.38 -12.33 82.90
CA ILE A 55 1.27 -12.04 81.97
C ILE A 55 1.42 -10.66 81.34
N ILE A 56 1.81 -9.63 82.12
CA ILE A 56 2.04 -8.28 81.59
C ILE A 56 3.20 -8.27 80.60
N ALA A 57 4.28 -9.02 80.87
CA ALA A 57 5.40 -9.15 79.96
C ALA A 57 5.00 -9.85 78.65
N GLU A 58 4.18 -10.90 78.71
CA GLU A 58 3.66 -11.61 77.53
C GLU A 58 2.75 -10.71 76.68
N VAL A 59 1.83 -9.97 77.30
CA VAL A 59 0.97 -9.00 76.59
C VAL A 59 1.81 -7.91 75.92
N LYS A 60 2.85 -7.39 76.60
CA LYS A 60 3.77 -6.40 75.99
C LYS A 60 4.51 -6.99 74.79
N ALA A 61 5.03 -8.21 74.89
CA ALA A 61 5.71 -8.89 73.80
C ALA A 61 4.80 -9.10 72.58
N GLN A 62 3.53 -9.48 72.80
CA GLN A 62 2.55 -9.60 71.71
C GLN A 62 2.24 -8.26 71.05
N TYR A 63 2.11 -7.18 71.83
CA TYR A 63 1.91 -5.84 71.26
C TYR A 63 3.12 -5.37 70.45
N GLU A 64 4.34 -5.63 70.91
CA GLU A 64 5.56 -5.34 70.16
C GLU A 64 5.64 -6.16 68.87
N GLU A 65 5.26 -7.45 68.90
CA GLU A 65 5.20 -8.28 67.70
C GLU A 65 4.16 -7.75 66.70
N ILE A 66 2.97 -7.38 67.17
CA ILE A 66 1.91 -6.81 66.32
C ILE A 66 2.36 -5.47 65.72
N ALA A 67 3.01 -4.61 66.51
CA ALA A 67 3.54 -3.34 66.02
C ALA A 67 4.64 -3.55 64.97
N ASN A 68 5.55 -4.49 65.20
CA ASN A 68 6.60 -4.84 64.25
C ASN A 68 6.03 -5.46 62.97
N ARG A 69 5.03 -6.34 63.09
CA ARG A 69 4.33 -6.94 61.94
C ARG A 69 3.59 -5.89 61.12
N SER A 70 2.84 -4.99 61.77
CA SER A 70 2.16 -3.89 61.10
C SER A 70 3.13 -2.97 60.37
N ARG A 71 4.28 -2.68 60.97
CA ARG A 71 5.35 -1.89 60.33
C ARG A 71 5.91 -2.61 59.10
N ALA A 72 6.26 -3.90 59.23
CA ALA A 72 6.80 -4.68 58.13
C ALA A 72 5.80 -4.81 56.96
N GLU A 73 4.51 -5.01 57.27
CA GLU A 73 3.44 -5.05 56.27
C GLU A 73 3.27 -3.70 55.56
N ALA A 74 3.32 -2.59 56.31
CA ALA A 74 3.26 -1.25 55.72
C ALA A 74 4.48 -0.98 54.80
N GLU A 75 5.69 -1.30 55.25
CA GLU A 75 6.92 -1.16 54.47
C GLU A 75 6.87 -2.02 53.19
N ALA A 76 6.44 -3.28 53.28
CA ALA A 76 6.26 -4.16 52.12
C ALA A 76 5.19 -3.65 51.14
N MET A 77 4.08 -3.11 51.66
CA MET A 77 3.02 -2.52 50.83
C MET A 77 3.51 -1.27 50.10
N TYR A 78 4.26 -0.40 50.79
CA TYR A 78 4.86 0.79 50.17
C TYR A 78 5.90 0.40 49.12
N GLN A 79 6.76 -0.57 49.41
CA GLN A 79 7.77 -1.04 48.46
C GLN A 79 7.12 -1.59 47.19
N THR A 80 6.11 -2.45 47.33
CA THR A 80 5.34 -2.97 46.18
C THR A 80 4.68 -1.84 45.40
N LYS A 81 4.05 -0.86 46.08
CA LYS A 81 3.45 0.30 45.43
C LYS A 81 4.48 1.13 44.67
N PHE A 82 5.64 1.38 45.27
CA PHE A 82 6.71 2.11 44.62
C PHE A 82 7.23 1.40 43.37
N GLU A 83 7.49 0.09 43.46
CA GLU A 83 7.92 -0.73 42.32
C GLU A 83 6.88 -0.74 41.19
N THR A 84 5.59 -0.86 41.52
CA THR A 84 4.53 -0.80 40.50
C THR A 84 4.45 0.56 39.81
N LEU A 85 4.56 1.66 40.56
CA LEU A 85 4.57 3.01 39.99
C LEU A 85 5.82 3.25 39.14
N GLN A 86 6.99 2.77 39.59
CA GLN A 86 8.23 2.87 38.83
C GLN A 86 8.15 2.08 37.53
N ALA A 87 7.61 0.85 37.56
CA ALA A 87 7.40 0.03 36.38
C ALA A 87 6.38 0.67 35.41
N GLN A 88 5.30 1.27 35.92
CA GLN A 88 4.33 2.00 35.10
C GLN A 88 4.95 3.25 34.46
N ALA A 89 5.72 4.03 35.21
CA ALA A 89 6.42 5.20 34.68
C ALA A 89 7.41 4.81 33.58
N GLY A 90 8.13 3.69 33.75
CA GLY A 90 9.00 3.13 32.71
C GLY A 90 8.23 2.74 31.45
N LYS A 91 7.14 1.98 31.60
CA LYS A 91 6.27 1.56 30.48
C LYS A 91 5.71 2.75 29.71
N HIS A 92 5.19 3.75 30.41
CA HIS A 92 4.67 4.96 29.76
C HIS A 92 5.76 5.74 29.04
N GLY A 93 6.98 5.80 29.60
CA GLY A 93 8.14 6.38 28.92
C GLY A 93 8.51 5.64 27.64
N ASP A 94 8.49 4.31 27.66
CA ASP A 94 8.74 3.46 26.50
C ASP A 94 7.64 3.59 25.43
N GLU A 95 6.37 3.61 25.84
CA GLU A 95 5.22 3.85 24.95
C GLU A 95 5.31 5.22 24.26
N LEU A 96 5.64 6.27 25.01
CA LEU A 96 5.88 7.63 24.46
C LEU A 96 7.04 7.64 23.47
N ARG A 97 8.11 6.89 23.74
CA ARG A 97 9.25 6.77 22.84
C ARG A 97 8.90 6.00 21.57
N ASN A 98 8.14 4.92 21.68
CA ASN A 98 7.69 4.10 20.55
C ASN A 98 6.76 4.90 19.63
N THR A 99 5.73 5.53 20.19
CA THR A 99 4.82 6.40 19.44
C THR A 99 5.55 7.55 18.76
N ARG A 100 6.55 8.17 19.43
CA ARG A 100 7.40 9.20 18.81
C ARG A 100 8.21 8.66 17.62
N ASN A 101 8.73 7.44 17.72
CA ASN A 101 9.45 6.79 16.63
C ASN A 101 8.52 6.47 15.46
N GLU A 102 7.32 5.94 15.72
CA GLU A 102 6.29 5.68 14.70
C GLU A 102 5.90 6.97 13.97
N ILE A 103 5.69 8.08 14.70
CA ILE A 103 5.42 9.39 14.09
C ILE A 103 6.60 9.81 13.19
N ALA A 104 7.84 9.60 13.62
CA ALA A 104 9.01 9.94 12.80
C ALA A 104 9.11 9.07 11.53
N GLU A 105 8.80 7.78 11.63
CA GLU A 105 8.77 6.86 10.49
C GLU A 105 7.66 7.20 9.49
N MET A 106 6.46 7.47 10.00
CA MET A 106 5.33 7.93 9.19
C MET A 106 5.67 9.24 8.48
N ASN A 107 6.29 10.20 9.17
CA ASN A 107 6.76 11.44 8.54
C ASN A 107 7.80 11.20 7.43
N ARG A 108 8.74 10.26 7.63
CA ARG A 108 9.70 9.86 6.57
C ARG A 108 9.00 9.18 5.40
N ALA A 109 7.98 8.36 5.65
CA ALA A 109 7.17 7.74 4.61
C ALA A 109 6.42 8.80 3.79
N VAL A 110 5.79 9.78 4.46
CA VAL A 110 5.12 10.90 3.81
C VAL A 110 6.08 11.69 2.92
N GLN A 111 7.28 12.02 3.40
CA GLN A 111 8.28 12.74 2.61
C GLN A 111 8.75 11.95 1.38
N ARG A 112 8.96 10.63 1.51
CA ARG A 112 9.32 9.76 0.38
C ARG A 112 8.21 9.71 -0.67
N LEU A 113 6.96 9.50 -0.24
CA LEU A 113 5.81 9.46 -1.14
C LEU A 113 5.60 10.82 -1.83
N GLN A 114 5.79 11.92 -1.12
CA GLN A 114 5.72 13.26 -1.71
C GLN A 114 6.79 13.45 -2.79
N ALA A 115 8.02 13.02 -2.55
CA ALA A 115 9.10 13.08 -3.54
C ALA A 115 8.82 12.19 -4.76
N GLU A 116 8.25 11.00 -4.58
CA GLU A 116 7.79 10.15 -5.68
C GLU A 116 6.68 10.80 -6.49
N ILE A 117 5.67 11.38 -5.83
CA ILE A 117 4.59 12.12 -6.50
C ILE A 117 5.16 13.25 -7.35
N ASP A 118 6.09 14.04 -6.82
CA ASP A 118 6.68 15.17 -7.53
C ASP A 118 7.59 14.72 -8.68
N SER A 119 8.31 13.60 -8.51
CA SER A 119 9.07 12.96 -9.59
C SER A 119 8.16 12.50 -10.73
N ILE A 120 7.07 11.79 -10.42
CA ILE A 120 6.11 11.29 -11.41
C ILE A 120 5.39 12.45 -12.09
N LYS A 121 5.01 13.51 -11.36
CA LYS A 121 4.43 14.73 -11.96
C LYS A 121 5.39 15.37 -12.97
N ASN A 122 6.68 15.48 -12.63
CA ASN A 122 7.70 16.01 -13.53
C ASN A 122 7.88 15.11 -14.77
N GLN A 123 7.87 13.79 -14.60
CA GLN A 123 7.90 12.85 -15.73
C GLN A 123 6.68 13.01 -16.63
N ARG A 124 5.48 13.14 -16.04
CA ARG A 124 4.24 13.35 -16.79
C ARG A 124 4.27 14.64 -17.60
N ALA A 125 4.69 15.74 -16.99
CA ALA A 125 4.83 17.03 -17.68
C ALA A 125 5.84 16.97 -18.84
N LYS A 126 6.95 16.25 -18.68
CA LYS A 126 7.93 16.03 -19.77
C LYS A 126 7.33 15.22 -20.92
N LEU A 127 6.57 14.16 -20.61
CA LEU A 127 5.92 13.35 -21.63
C LEU A 127 4.80 14.12 -22.34
N GLU A 128 3.98 14.87 -21.62
CA GLU A 128 2.95 15.75 -22.19
C GLU A 128 3.58 16.79 -23.14
N ALA A 129 4.71 17.41 -22.76
CA ALA A 129 5.43 18.33 -23.62
C ALA A 129 5.99 17.64 -24.88
N ALA A 130 6.57 16.44 -24.73
CA ALA A 130 7.09 15.67 -25.87
C ALA A 130 5.98 15.22 -26.83
N ILE A 131 4.80 14.87 -26.31
CA ILE A 131 3.61 14.55 -27.11
C ILE A 131 3.17 15.78 -27.89
N ALA A 132 3.00 16.93 -27.23
CA ALA A 132 2.59 18.16 -27.90
C ALA A 132 3.57 18.58 -29.01
N GLU A 133 4.88 18.46 -28.77
CA GLU A 133 5.90 18.76 -29.78
C GLU A 133 5.86 17.77 -30.96
N ALA A 134 5.60 16.48 -30.69
CA ALA A 134 5.46 15.48 -31.75
C ALA A 134 4.20 15.69 -32.58
N GLU A 135 3.09 16.06 -31.94
CA GLU A 135 1.82 16.41 -32.60
C GLU A 135 2.00 17.65 -33.49
N GLU A 136 2.60 18.73 -32.97
CA GLU A 136 2.86 19.96 -33.75
C GLU A 136 3.75 19.67 -34.97
N ARG A 137 4.85 18.93 -34.77
CA ARG A 137 5.74 18.53 -35.88
C ARG A 137 5.01 17.65 -36.90
N GLY A 138 4.17 16.74 -36.43
CA GLY A 138 3.34 15.88 -37.28
C GLY A 138 2.35 16.69 -38.10
N GLU A 139 1.64 17.64 -37.49
CA GLU A 139 0.71 18.52 -38.18
C GLU A 139 1.40 19.38 -39.24
N LEU A 140 2.58 19.94 -38.93
CA LEU A 140 3.37 20.71 -39.89
C LEU A 140 3.79 19.85 -41.08
N ALA A 141 4.28 18.63 -40.84
CA ALA A 141 4.66 17.71 -41.91
C ALA A 141 3.45 17.32 -42.80
N LEU A 142 2.27 17.13 -42.19
CA LEU A 142 1.04 16.86 -42.94
C LEU A 142 0.58 18.06 -43.76
N LYS A 143 0.67 19.28 -43.22
CA LYS A 143 0.36 20.51 -43.96
C LYS A 143 1.28 20.66 -45.16
N ASP A 144 2.58 20.46 -44.98
CA ASP A 144 3.58 20.50 -46.07
C ASP A 144 3.37 19.42 -47.13
N ALA A 145 2.96 18.22 -46.73
CA ALA A 145 2.65 17.15 -47.68
C ALA A 145 1.39 17.48 -48.50
N ARG A 146 0.36 18.04 -47.85
CA ARG A 146 -0.89 18.46 -48.51
C ARG A 146 -0.66 19.60 -49.51
N THR A 147 0.11 20.62 -49.14
CA THR A 147 0.43 21.72 -50.06
C THR A 147 1.20 21.21 -51.29
N LYS A 148 2.20 20.34 -51.10
CA LYS A 148 2.91 19.70 -52.23
C LYS A 148 1.98 18.85 -53.10
N GLN A 149 1.02 18.15 -52.50
CA GLN A 149 0.02 17.40 -53.26
C GLN A 149 -0.83 18.33 -54.12
N GLU A 150 -1.35 19.42 -53.55
CA GLU A 150 -2.15 20.41 -54.27
C GLU A 150 -1.35 21.07 -55.42
N GLU A 151 -0.08 21.41 -55.18
CA GLU A 151 0.82 21.95 -56.22
C GLU A 151 1.03 20.97 -57.38
N LEU A 152 1.27 19.69 -57.08
CA LEU A 152 1.46 18.65 -58.08
C LEU A 152 0.17 18.36 -58.86
N GLU A 153 -0.97 18.33 -58.18
CA GLU A 153 -2.28 18.19 -58.82
C GLU A 153 -2.57 19.37 -59.75
N ALA A 154 -2.27 20.60 -59.34
CA ALA A 154 -2.42 21.78 -60.17
C ALA A 154 -1.48 21.74 -61.39
N ALA A 155 -0.22 21.35 -61.20
CA ALA A 155 0.75 21.18 -62.30
C ALA A 155 0.29 20.12 -63.29
N LEU A 156 -0.24 18.99 -62.81
CA LEU A 156 -0.79 17.92 -63.64
C LEU A 156 -1.99 18.42 -64.47
N GLN A 157 -2.89 19.19 -63.87
CA GLN A 157 -4.04 19.75 -64.59
C GLN A 157 -3.61 20.74 -65.67
N ARG A 158 -2.63 21.60 -65.39
CA ARG A 158 -2.04 22.51 -66.39
C ARG A 158 -1.42 21.73 -67.55
N ALA A 159 -0.61 20.71 -67.27
CA ALA A 159 0.00 19.87 -68.29
C ALA A 159 -1.04 19.14 -69.17
N LYS A 160 -2.14 18.66 -68.57
CA LYS A 160 -3.26 18.07 -69.32
C LYS A 160 -3.93 19.09 -70.26
N GLN A 161 -4.14 20.32 -69.78
CA GLN A 161 -4.72 21.40 -70.59
C GLN A 161 -3.78 21.80 -71.75
N ASP A 162 -2.48 21.92 -71.48
CA ASP A 162 -1.47 22.21 -72.49
C ASP A 162 -1.41 21.12 -73.56
N MET A 163 -1.44 19.85 -73.16
CA MET A 163 -1.50 18.72 -74.10
C MET A 163 -2.75 18.76 -74.97
N ALA A 164 -3.92 19.04 -74.36
CA ALA A 164 -5.17 19.19 -75.10
C ALA A 164 -5.14 20.36 -76.09
N ARG A 165 -4.45 21.46 -75.75
CA ARG A 165 -4.23 22.59 -76.66
C ARG A 165 -3.31 22.18 -77.82
N GLN A 166 -2.16 21.56 -77.53
CA GLN A 166 -1.21 21.09 -78.56
C GLN A 166 -1.85 20.12 -79.54
N LEU A 167 -2.72 19.22 -79.08
CA LEU A 167 -3.47 18.31 -79.96
C LEU A 167 -4.39 19.06 -80.94
N ARG A 168 -5.03 20.16 -80.50
CA ARG A 168 -5.86 20.99 -81.39
C ARG A 168 -5.01 21.72 -82.42
N GLU A 169 -3.93 22.37 -81.99
CA GLU A 169 -2.99 23.08 -82.88
C GLU A 169 -2.37 22.12 -83.91
N TYR A 170 -2.02 20.89 -83.50
CA TYR A 170 -1.52 19.86 -84.40
C TYR A 170 -2.56 19.43 -85.44
N GLN A 171 -3.83 19.27 -85.03
CA GLN A 171 -4.91 18.93 -85.95
C GLN A 171 -5.17 20.05 -86.96
N GLU A 172 -5.13 21.32 -86.53
CA GLU A 172 -5.26 22.48 -87.42
C GLU A 172 -4.12 22.53 -88.44
N LEU A 173 -2.88 22.30 -88.00
CA LEU A 173 -1.72 22.25 -88.88
C LEU A 173 -1.82 21.09 -89.88
N MET A 174 -2.29 19.93 -89.44
CA MET A 174 -2.55 18.78 -90.32
C MET A 174 -3.58 19.12 -91.40
N ASN A 175 -4.67 19.81 -91.04
CA ASN A 175 -5.69 20.24 -91.99
C ASN A 175 -5.10 21.18 -93.06
N ILE A 176 -4.24 22.13 -92.66
CA ILE A 176 -3.53 23.01 -93.60
C ILE A 176 -2.60 22.19 -94.51
N LYS A 177 -1.86 21.23 -93.96
CA LYS A 177 -0.98 20.35 -94.75
C LYS A 177 -1.76 19.57 -95.81
N LEU A 178 -2.93 19.03 -95.45
CA LEU A 178 -3.79 18.32 -96.40
C LEU A 178 -4.33 19.25 -97.50
N ALA A 179 -4.70 20.49 -97.15
CA ALA A 179 -5.11 21.49 -98.16
C ALA A 179 -3.95 21.79 -99.14
N LEU A 180 -2.73 21.98 -98.62
CA LEU A 180 -1.54 22.20 -99.45
C LEU A 180 -1.21 21.00 -100.35
N ASP A 181 -1.36 19.76 -99.87
CA ASP A 181 -1.18 18.57 -100.70
C ASP A 181 -2.17 18.54 -101.88
N ILE A 182 -3.42 18.96 -101.65
CA ILE A 182 -4.44 19.08 -102.69
C ILE A 182 -4.02 20.16 -103.70
N GLU A 183 -3.61 21.34 -103.23
CA GLU A 183 -3.12 22.42 -104.09
C GLU A 183 -1.95 21.96 -104.96
N ILE A 184 -0.93 21.31 -104.37
CA ILE A 184 0.22 20.75 -105.11
C ILE A 184 -0.24 19.74 -106.15
N ALA A 185 -1.16 18.83 -105.81
CA ALA A 185 -1.71 17.87 -106.76
C ALA A 185 -2.47 18.56 -107.91
N THR A 186 -3.19 19.65 -107.64
CA THR A 186 -3.84 20.44 -108.69
C THR A 186 -2.85 21.18 -109.58
N TYR A 187 -1.81 21.80 -109.01
CA TYR A 187 -0.75 22.46 -109.77
C TYR A 187 0.00 21.47 -110.67
N ARG A 188 0.31 20.26 -110.18
CA ARG A 188 0.91 19.19 -110.99
C ARG A 188 0.04 18.80 -112.19
N LYS A 189 -1.27 18.62 -111.99
CA LYS A 189 -2.21 18.29 -113.09
C LYS A 189 -2.29 19.40 -114.15
N LEU A 190 -2.30 20.67 -113.74
CA LEU A 190 -2.30 21.80 -114.67
C LEU A 190 -1.02 21.82 -115.52
N LEU A 191 0.13 21.60 -114.89
CA LEU A 191 1.42 21.53 -115.58
C LEU A 191 1.51 20.34 -116.55
N GLU A 192 1.04 19.15 -116.14
CA GLU A 192 0.94 17.98 -117.02
C GLU A 192 0.05 18.24 -118.25
N GLY A 193 -1.04 18.99 -118.08
CA GLY A 193 -1.91 19.43 -119.18
C GLY A 193 -1.21 20.37 -120.17
N GLU A 194 -0.45 21.35 -119.67
CA GLU A 194 0.35 22.24 -120.52
C GLU A 194 1.50 21.52 -121.23
N GLU A 195 2.18 20.59 -120.56
CA GLU A 195 3.20 19.74 -121.20
C GLU A 195 2.62 18.86 -122.30
N SER A 196 1.40 18.35 -122.12
CA SER A 196 0.69 17.56 -123.12
C SER A 196 0.37 18.39 -124.37
N ARG A 197 -0.07 19.65 -124.18
CA ARG A 197 -0.30 20.60 -125.29
C ARG A 197 0.98 20.96 -126.04
N LEU A 198 2.09 21.14 -125.32
CA LEU A 198 3.40 21.40 -125.93
C LEU A 198 3.92 20.17 -126.70
N LYS A 199 3.73 18.96 -126.18
CA LYS A 199 4.09 17.70 -126.86
C LYS A 199 3.23 17.44 -128.09
N GLU A 200 1.93 17.73 -128.05
CA GLU A 200 1.04 17.65 -129.23
C GLU A 200 1.35 18.74 -130.26
N GLY A 201 1.74 19.95 -129.83
CA GLY A 201 2.25 21.00 -130.71
C GLY A 201 3.58 20.65 -131.39
N TRP A 202 4.36 19.74 -130.81
CA TRP A 202 5.61 19.22 -131.40
C TRP A 202 5.42 17.89 -132.15
N ALA A 203 4.25 17.24 -132.03
CA ALA A 203 3.94 15.96 -132.68
C ALA A 203 3.52 16.09 -134.17
N CYS A 204 3.84 17.21 -134.83
CA CYS A 204 3.85 17.30 -136.29
C CYS A 204 5.23 16.92 -136.90
N GLY A 205 6.18 16.46 -136.09
CA GLY A 205 7.41 15.81 -136.54
C GLY A 205 7.46 14.35 -136.13
N ASP A 206 7.36 13.46 -137.12
CA ASP A 206 7.78 12.06 -137.10
C ASP A 206 6.90 11.01 -136.38
N LYS A 207 6.01 10.41 -137.19
CA LYS A 207 5.61 9.01 -137.03
C LYS A 207 6.73 8.09 -137.52
N ALA A 208 7.11 7.07 -136.75
CA ALA A 208 7.40 5.72 -137.28
C ALA A 208 7.70 4.67 -136.19
N LYS A 209 6.89 3.59 -136.21
CA LYS A 209 7.17 2.18 -135.80
C LYS A 209 7.25 1.86 -134.29
N GLU A 210 6.77 0.73 -133.78
CA GLU A 210 5.76 -0.29 -134.14
C GLU A 210 5.76 -1.30 -132.97
N HIS A 211 4.56 -1.76 -132.56
CA HIS A 211 4.22 -3.10 -132.02
C HIS A 211 4.89 -3.62 -130.71
N GLN A 212 4.13 -3.81 -129.61
CA GLN A 212 3.34 -5.01 -129.21
C GLN A 212 4.19 -5.92 -128.28
N SER A 213 3.81 -6.46 -127.11
CA SER A 213 2.58 -6.63 -126.33
C SER A 213 2.93 -7.19 -124.94
N CYS A 214 1.93 -7.22 -124.03
CA CYS A 214 1.64 -8.25 -123.02
C CYS A 214 1.75 -7.91 -121.51
N LEU A 215 0.55 -7.73 -120.93
CA LEU A 215 -0.02 -8.45 -119.76
C LEU A 215 0.51 -8.14 -118.32
N ARG A 216 -0.41 -7.58 -117.50
CA ARG A 216 -0.45 -7.63 -116.01
C ARG A 216 -0.74 -9.07 -115.52
N PRO A 217 -1.01 -9.40 -114.22
CA PRO A 217 -0.97 -8.63 -112.94
C PRO A 217 -0.34 -9.44 -111.75
N GLY A 218 -0.33 -8.89 -110.51
CA GLY A 218 -0.30 -9.75 -109.32
C GLY A 218 0.15 -9.11 -108.00
N GLN A 219 -0.80 -8.93 -107.09
CA GLN A 219 -0.69 -8.32 -105.76
C GLN A 219 0.02 -9.19 -104.70
N ARG A 220 0.54 -8.54 -103.65
CA ARG A 220 0.44 -8.89 -102.20
C ARG A 220 1.15 -7.76 -101.44
N GLY A 221 0.51 -6.93 -100.61
CA GLY A 221 -0.44 -7.26 -99.55
C GLY A 221 0.33 -7.31 -98.23
N VAL A 222 0.67 -6.15 -97.65
CA VAL A 222 1.23 -6.05 -96.29
C VAL A 222 0.25 -5.25 -95.45
N GLY A 223 -0.63 -5.97 -94.75
CA GLY A 223 -1.52 -5.41 -93.75
C GLY A 223 -0.72 -5.03 -92.51
N VAL A 224 -0.72 -3.74 -92.19
CA VAL A 224 -0.18 -3.19 -90.94
C VAL A 224 -1.25 -3.39 -89.86
N LEU A 225 -0.95 -4.25 -88.89
CA LEU A 225 -1.76 -4.42 -87.68
C LEU A 225 -1.46 -3.24 -86.73
N LEU A 226 -2.45 -2.37 -86.51
CA LEU A 226 -2.44 -1.40 -85.41
C LEU A 226 -2.42 -2.13 -84.05
N PRO A 227 -1.64 -1.67 -83.06
CA PRO A 227 -1.90 -2.04 -81.68
C PRO A 227 -2.90 -1.05 -81.05
N VAL A 228 -4.02 -1.61 -80.58
CA VAL A 228 -4.97 -0.97 -79.66
C VAL A 228 -4.33 -0.93 -78.28
N LEU A 229 -4.03 0.27 -77.78
CA LEU A 229 -3.65 0.51 -76.39
C LEU A 229 -4.87 0.32 -75.47
N ARG A 230 -4.80 -0.66 -74.56
CA ARG A 230 -5.76 -0.84 -73.46
C ARG A 230 -5.47 0.14 -72.31
N PRO A 231 -6.49 0.53 -71.52
CA PRO A 231 -6.31 1.32 -70.31
C PRO A 231 -5.78 0.43 -69.16
N SER A 232 -4.75 0.91 -68.47
CA SER A 232 -4.20 0.32 -67.25
C SER A 232 -5.20 0.36 -66.11
N GLN A 233 -5.32 -0.76 -65.41
CA GLN A 233 -6.10 -0.95 -64.19
C GLN A 233 -5.49 -0.14 -63.03
N VAL A 234 -6.37 0.52 -62.27
CA VAL A 234 -6.09 1.14 -60.96
C VAL A 234 -6.25 0.04 -59.90
N PHE A 235 -5.19 -0.26 -59.16
CA PHE A 235 -5.23 -1.07 -57.95
C PHE A 235 -5.45 -0.14 -56.73
N PRO A 236 -6.37 -0.47 -55.79
CA PRO A 236 -6.43 0.23 -54.50
C PRO A 236 -5.48 -0.43 -53.48
N LEU A 237 -4.78 0.40 -52.71
CA LEU A 237 -4.02 0.00 -51.51
C LEU A 237 -4.96 -0.15 -50.30
N PRO A 238 -4.70 -1.08 -49.36
CA PRO A 238 -5.47 -1.20 -48.12
C PRO A 238 -5.01 -0.19 -47.05
N PRO A 239 -5.90 0.20 -46.10
CA PRO A 239 -5.52 1.08 -45.00
C PRO A 239 -4.82 0.30 -43.88
N GLY A 240 -3.78 0.91 -43.31
CA GLY A 240 -3.16 0.58 -42.02
C GLY A 240 -3.22 1.81 -41.12
#